data_AF-A0AAW1YMH4-F1
#
_entry.id   AF-A0AAW1YMH4-F1
#
_cell.length_a   1.000
_cell.length_b   1.000
_cell.length_c   1.000
_cell.angle_alpha   90.00
_cell.angle_beta   90.00
_cell.angle_gamma   90.00
#
_symmetry.space_group_name_H-M   'P 1'
#
loop_
_entity.id
_entity.type
_entity.pdbx_description
1 polymer ?
#
loop_
_entity_poly.entity_id
_entity_poly.type
_entity_poly.pdbx_seq_one_letter_code
_entity_poly.pdbx_strand_id
1 'polypeptide(L)'
;MHVVKGQLEEGLNKFQDLVNEDPRDFRPYLCQGIIYSLLDQKKEATEQFEIYRALVPEEVSQRGFLDDVVLAAKTKPGEQLQKEFDAEFSNRK
;
A
#
# COMPACT_ATOMS: atom_id res chain seq x y z
N MET A 1 20.30 6.51 2.88
CA MET A 1 19.30 5.65 2.22
C MET A 1 18.32 6.53 1.47
N HIS A 2 18.52 6.77 0.17
CA HIS A 2 17.59 7.55 -0.68
C HIS A 2 16.98 6.72 -1.82
N VAL A 3 17.53 5.54 -2.10
CA VAL A 3 17.14 4.69 -3.23
C VAL A 3 15.71 4.14 -3.03
N VAL A 4 15.40 3.68 -1.81
CA VAL A 4 14.09 3.09 -1.51
C VAL A 4 12.96 4.11 -1.64
N LYS A 5 13.17 5.35 -1.16
CA LYS A 5 12.17 6.43 -1.28
C LYS A 5 11.85 6.75 -2.75
N GLY A 6 12.87 6.86 -3.61
CA GLY A 6 12.66 7.09 -5.04
C GLY A 6 11.94 5.93 -5.74
N GLN A 7 12.18 4.68 -5.31
CA GLN A 7 11.47 3.51 -5.84
C GLN A 7 10.01 3.47 -5.41
N LEU A 8 9.70 3.93 -4.19
CA LEU A 8 8.32 4.06 -3.69
C LEU A 8 7.55 5.14 -4.48
N GLU A 9 8.17 6.29 -4.74
CA GLU A 9 7.59 7.37 -5.56
C GLU A 9 7.36 6.93 -7.02
N GLU A 10 8.30 6.18 -7.61
CA GLU A 10 8.10 5.58 -8.94
C GLU A 10 6.95 4.54 -8.93
N GLY A 11 6.86 3.74 -7.87
CA GLY A 11 5.77 2.81 -7.64
C GLY A 11 4.40 3.52 -7.62
N LEU A 12 4.29 4.64 -6.91
CA LEU A 12 3.06 5.44 -6.87
C LEU A 12 2.62 5.88 -8.27
N ASN A 13 3.54 6.35 -9.12
CA ASN A 13 3.22 6.74 -10.48
C ASN A 13 2.69 5.56 -11.31
N LYS A 14 3.35 4.39 -11.23
CA LYS A 14 2.89 3.17 -11.94
C LYS A 14 1.50 2.74 -11.49
N PHE A 15 1.23 2.77 -10.19
CA PHE A 15 -0.11 2.44 -9.69
C PHE A 15 -1.14 3.50 -10.06
N GLN A 16 -0.74 4.78 -10.17
CA GLN A 16 -1.62 5.84 -10.64
C GLN A 16 -2.01 5.65 -12.10
N ASP A 17 -1.08 5.20 -12.95
CA ASP A 17 -1.40 4.83 -14.34
C ASP A 17 -2.41 3.68 -14.40
N LEU A 18 -2.26 2.66 -13.54
CA LEU A 18 -3.22 1.57 -13.44
C LEU A 18 -4.61 2.04 -12.98
N VAL A 19 -4.67 2.99 -12.04
CA VAL A 19 -5.93 3.64 -11.63
C VAL A 19 -6.57 4.39 -12.80
N ASN A 20 -5.77 5.05 -13.64
CA ASN A 20 -6.29 5.78 -14.80
C ASN A 20 -6.85 4.83 -15.87
N GLU A 21 -6.23 3.66 -16.05
CA GLU A 21 -6.67 2.63 -16.99
C GLU A 21 -7.94 1.91 -16.51
N ASP A 22 -8.00 1.50 -15.24
CA ASP A 22 -9.19 0.90 -14.62
C ASP A 22 -9.45 1.45 -13.21
N PRO A 23 -10.26 2.53 -13.10
CA PRO A 23 -10.60 3.12 -11.80
C PRO A 23 -11.43 2.21 -10.90
N ARG A 24 -11.94 1.08 -11.40
CA ARG A 24 -12.71 0.11 -10.62
C ARG A 24 -11.84 -1.01 -10.06
N ASP A 25 -10.60 -1.14 -10.54
CA ASP A 25 -9.64 -2.05 -9.95
C ASP A 25 -9.27 -1.55 -8.56
N PHE A 26 -9.61 -2.32 -7.53
CA PHE A 26 -9.32 -1.96 -6.14
C PHE A 26 -7.83 -2.17 -5.78
N ARG A 27 -7.08 -3.00 -6.53
CA ARG A 27 -5.72 -3.42 -6.18
C ARG A 27 -4.70 -2.27 -6.20
N PRO A 28 -4.69 -1.37 -7.21
CA PRO A 28 -3.81 -0.21 -7.22
C PRO A 28 -3.99 0.69 -5.98
N TYR A 29 -5.23 0.91 -5.53
CA TYR A 29 -5.51 1.70 -4.33
C TYR A 29 -4.93 1.05 -3.06
N LEU A 30 -5.01 -0.27 -2.92
CA LEU A 30 -4.37 -0.98 -1.80
C LEU A 30 -2.85 -0.78 -1.82
N CYS A 31 -2.22 -0.96 -2.98
CA CYS A 31 -0.77 -0.80 -3.14
C CYS A 31 -0.32 0.64 -2.87
N GLN A 32 -1.06 1.64 -3.37
CA GLN A 32 -0.80 3.05 -3.07
C GLN A 32 -0.92 3.32 -1.57
N GLY A 33 -1.93 2.78 -0.90
CA GLY A 33 -2.08 2.92 0.56
C GLY A 33 -0.89 2.37 1.35
N ILE A 34 -0.37 1.20 0.97
CA ILE A 34 0.83 0.61 1.60
C ILE A 34 2.05 1.49 1.36
N ILE A 35 2.24 1.99 0.14
CA ILE A 35 3.38 2.86 -0.20
C ILE A 35 3.30 4.18 0.58
N TYR A 36 2.13 4.80 0.67
CA TYR A 36 1.95 6.01 1.48
C TYR A 36 2.23 5.74 2.97
N SER A 37 1.84 4.58 3.51
CA SER A 37 2.22 4.18 4.88
C SER A 37 3.73 4.04 5.06
N LEU A 38 4.45 3.48 4.08
CA LEU A 38 5.92 3.38 4.10
C LEU A 38 6.60 4.76 4.02
N LEU A 39 5.97 5.72 3.33
CA LEU A 39 6.42 7.11 3.24
C LEU A 39 6.01 7.98 4.45
N ASP A 40 5.36 7.38 5.47
CA ASP A 40 4.75 8.04 6.63
C ASP A 40 3.65 9.08 6.25
N GLN A 41 3.10 8.99 5.04
CA GLN A 41 1.98 9.79 4.53
C GLN A 41 0.63 9.19 4.95
N LYS A 42 0.35 9.22 6.26
CA LYS A 42 -0.79 8.49 6.86
C LYS A 42 -2.15 8.95 6.36
N LYS A 43 -2.30 10.22 5.96
CA LYS A 43 -3.57 10.76 5.46
C LYS A 43 -3.87 10.16 4.09
N GLU A 44 -2.93 10.31 3.15
CA GLU A 44 -3.03 9.74 1.81
C GLU A 44 -3.20 8.21 1.88
N ALA A 45 -2.46 7.52 2.75
CA ALA A 45 -2.62 6.09 2.96
C ALA A 45 -4.05 5.71 3.36
N THR A 46 -4.63 6.47 4.30
CA THR A 46 -6.00 6.24 4.77
C THR A 46 -7.01 6.45 3.65
N GLU A 47 -6.88 7.52 2.86
CA GLU A 47 -7.77 7.80 1.73
C GLU A 47 -7.75 6.65 0.71
N GLN A 48 -6.56 6.14 0.36
CA GLN A 48 -6.45 5.02 -0.57
C GLN A 48 -7.07 3.74 -0.01
N PHE A 49 -6.91 3.46 1.29
CA PHE A 49 -7.54 2.31 1.93
C PHE A 49 -9.07 2.40 2.00
N GLU A 50 -9.63 3.61 2.16
CA GLU A 50 -11.08 3.81 2.12
C GLU A 50 -11.64 3.56 0.71
N ILE A 51 -10.94 4.04 -0.34
CA ILE A 51 -11.32 3.78 -1.74
C ILE A 51 -11.25 2.28 -2.04
N TYR A 52 -10.14 1.64 -1.65
CA TYR A 52 -9.98 0.19 -1.74
C TYR A 52 -11.15 -0.55 -1.09
N ARG A 53 -11.52 -0.20 0.16
CA ARG A 53 -12.65 -0.85 0.86
C ARG A 53 -13.99 -0.65 0.16
N ALA A 54 -14.19 0.51 -0.47
CA ALA A 54 -15.42 0.82 -1.21
C ALA A 54 -15.54 0.03 -2.53
N LEU A 55 -14.42 -0.30 -3.17
CA LEU A 55 -14.38 -1.00 -4.45
C LEU A 55 -14.34 -2.53 -4.32
N VAL A 56 -13.94 -3.07 -3.16
CA VAL A 56 -13.88 -4.52 -2.94
C VAL A 56 -15.28 -5.12 -2.84
N PRO A 57 -15.65 -6.09 -3.70
CA PRO A 57 -16.92 -6.80 -3.60
C PRO A 57 -17.06 -7.55 -2.26
N GLU A 58 -18.26 -7.56 -1.67
CA GLU A 58 -18.55 -8.28 -0.40
C GLU A 58 -18.24 -9.78 -0.46
N GLU A 59 -18.25 -10.34 -1.66
CA GLU A 59 -18.04 -11.76 -1.94
C GLU A 59 -16.56 -12.18 -1.96
N VAL A 60 -15.62 -11.22 -1.90
CA VAL A 60 -14.19 -11.52 -1.94
C VAL A 60 -13.76 -12.13 -0.61
N SER A 61 -13.60 -13.47 -0.59
CA SER A 61 -13.15 -14.27 0.55
C SER A 61 -11.80 -13.83 1.17
N GLN A 62 -11.05 -12.94 0.51
CA GLN A 62 -9.76 -12.42 0.98
C GLN A 62 -9.88 -11.12 1.78
N ARG A 63 -11.10 -10.59 1.98
CA ARG A 63 -11.35 -9.34 2.72
C ARG A 63 -10.66 -9.30 4.08
N GLY A 64 -10.71 -10.40 4.85
CA GLY A 64 -10.06 -10.49 6.17
C GLY A 64 -8.53 -10.32 6.12
N PHE A 65 -7.85 -10.98 5.18
CA PHE A 65 -6.40 -10.81 5.01
C PHE A 65 -6.05 -9.36 4.64
N LEU A 66 -6.88 -8.74 3.81
CA LEU A 66 -6.64 -7.38 3.35
C LEU A 66 -6.91 -6.35 4.45
N ASP A 67 -7.90 -6.60 5.32
CA ASP A 67 -8.13 -5.82 6.54
C ASP A 67 -6.95 -5.91 7.51
N ASP A 68 -6.32 -7.08 7.67
CA ASP A 68 -5.10 -7.23 8.49
C ASP A 68 -3.93 -6.40 7.93
N VAL A 69 -3.76 -6.37 6.60
CA VAL A 69 -2.74 -5.55 5.93
C VAL A 69 -3.00 -4.05 6.17
N VAL A 70 -4.25 -3.61 6.02
CA VAL A 70 -4.64 -2.21 6.30
C VAL A 70 -4.43 -1.87 7.78
N LEU A 71 -4.78 -2.78 8.69
CA LEU A 71 -4.59 -2.60 10.12
C LEU A 71 -3.10 -2.48 10.47
N ALA A 72 -2.25 -3.36 9.94
CA ALA A 72 -0.81 -3.30 10.12
C ALA A 72 -0.21 -2.00 9.57
N ALA A 73 -0.67 -1.55 8.39
CA ALA A 73 -0.25 -0.30 7.75
C ALA A 73 -0.68 0.96 8.52
N LYS A 74 -1.78 0.89 9.29
CA LYS A 74 -2.29 1.99 10.12
C LYS A 74 -1.69 2.03 11.52
N THR A 75 -1.33 0.87 12.09
CA THR A 75 -0.91 0.75 13.50
C THR A 75 0.60 0.79 13.70
N LYS A 76 1.40 0.33 12.73
CA LYS A 76 2.86 0.34 12.85
C LYS A 76 3.43 1.71 12.46
N PRO A 77 4.42 2.25 13.19
CA PRO A 77 5.15 3.42 12.74
C PRO A 77 5.85 3.11 11.41
N GLY A 78 5.83 4.05 10.45
CA GLY A 78 6.37 3.84 9.10
C GLY A 78 7.82 3.32 9.11
N GLU A 79 8.63 3.77 10.08
CA GLU A 79 10.01 3.30 10.29
C GLU A 79 10.12 1.80 10.60
N GLN A 80 9.16 1.23 11.34
CA GLN A 80 9.16 -0.19 11.69
C GLN A 80 8.69 -1.07 10.53
N LEU A 81 7.72 -0.57 9.77
CA LEU A 81 7.20 -1.21 8.56
C LEU A 81 8.27 -1.21 7.44
N GLN A 82 8.97 -0.09 7.28
CA GLN A 82 10.09 0.04 6.35
C GLN A 82 11.24 -0.92 6.70
N LYS A 83 11.60 -1.05 7.99
CA LYS A 83 12.61 -2.02 8.43
C LYS A 83 12.23 -3.48 8.17
N GLU A 84 10.97 -3.85 8.41
CA GLU A 84 10.48 -5.20 8.10
C GLU A 84 10.52 -5.48 6.59
N PHE A 85 10.07 -4.51 5.78
CA PHE A 85 10.12 -4.60 4.33
C PHE A 85 11.56 -4.74 3.82
N ASP A 86 12.46 -3.86 4.26
CA ASP A 86 13.88 -3.93 3.90
C ASP A 86 14.51 -5.26 4.36
N ALA A 87 14.15 -5.78 5.53
CA ALA A 87 14.65 -7.06 6.03
C ALA A 87 14.15 -8.28 5.23
N GLU A 88 12.89 -8.25 4.77
CA GLU A 88 12.30 -9.33 3.98
C GLU A 88 12.86 -9.38 2.55
N PHE A 89 13.10 -8.22 1.94
CA PHE A 89 13.66 -8.12 0.59
C PHE A 89 15.19 -8.19 0.54
N SER A 90 15.89 -7.84 1.63
CA SER A 90 17.35 -8.02 1.75
C SER A 90 17.77 -9.48 1.99
N ASN A 91 16.88 -10.32 2.54
CA ASN A 91 17.13 -11.76 2.74
C ASN A 91 16.99 -12.61 1.46
N ARG A 92 16.62 -12.02 0.32
CA ARG A 92 16.61 -12.72 -0.98
C ARG A 92 17.84 -12.39 -1.83
N LYS A 93 19.03 -12.50 -1.23
CA LYS A 93 20.31 -12.35 -1.94
C LYS A 93 21.16 -13.60 -1.82
#